data_AF-A0A9E4BLX2-F1
#
_entry.id   AF-A0A9E4BLX2-F1
#
_cell.length_a   1.000
_cell.length_b   1.000
_cell.length_c   1.000
_cell.angle_alpha   90.00
_cell.angle_beta   90.00
_cell.angle_gamma   90.00
#
_symmetry.space_group_name_H-M   'P 1'
#
loop_
_entity.id
_entity.type
_entity.pdbx_description
1 polymer ?
#
loop_
_entity_poly.entity_id
_entity_poly.type
_entity_poly.pdbx_seq_one_letter_code
_entity_poly.pdbx_strand_id
1 'polypeptide(L)'
;MGHTLTFEVPEKVYNSLRKSAAHIWQLPEFLAANLLAEATERLDNDPLEEFIGTLKGSIPNWADHHDQYIGKSLKDSMGDTKDN
;
A
#
# COMPACT_ATOMS: atom_id res chain seq x y z
N MET A 1 -6.75 22.33 -16.42
CA MET A 1 -6.55 22.20 -17.89
C MET A 1 -6.15 20.76 -18.18
N GLY A 2 -6.65 20.13 -19.24
CA GLY A 2 -6.33 18.73 -19.55
C GLY A 2 -5.09 18.63 -20.43
N HIS A 3 -4.21 17.66 -20.14
CA HIS A 3 -3.04 17.33 -20.95
C HIS A 3 -3.11 15.87 -21.39
N THR A 4 -2.76 15.58 -22.65
CA THR A 4 -2.75 14.22 -23.18
C THR A 4 -1.36 13.61 -23.02
N LEU A 5 -1.30 12.43 -22.43
CA LEU A 5 -0.07 11.63 -22.31
C LEU A 5 -0.24 10.34 -23.10
N THR A 6 0.80 9.94 -23.82
CA THR A 6 0.87 8.67 -24.55
C THR A 6 1.94 7.81 -23.92
N PHE A 7 1.59 6.58 -23.54
CA PHE A 7 2.48 5.66 -22.85
C PHE A 7 2.57 4.35 -23.62
N GLU A 8 3.78 3.82 -23.75
CA GLU A 8 3.96 2.41 -24.05
C GLU A 8 4.05 1.64 -22.73
N VAL A 9 3.09 0.74 -22.52
CA VAL A 9 3.00 -0.06 -21.30
C VAL A 9 3.28 -1.53 -21.62
N PRO A 10 3.95 -2.27 -20.71
CA PRO A 10 4.12 -3.70 -20.89
C PRO A 10 2.77 -4.41 -21.04
N GLU A 11 2.70 -5.41 -21.92
CA GLU A 11 1.46 -6.10 -22.27
C GLU A 11 0.73 -6.69 -21.05
N LYS A 12 1.49 -7.19 -20.06
CA LYS A 12 0.95 -7.69 -18.80
C LYS A 12 0.17 -6.60 -18.04
N VAL A 13 0.68 -5.37 -18.03
CA VAL A 13 0.06 -4.23 -17.34
C VAL A 13 -1.20 -3.79 -18.08
N TYR A 14 -1.12 -3.68 -19.41
CA TYR A 14 -2.29 -3.36 -20.24
C TYR A 14 -3.42 -4.37 -20.05
N ASN A 15 -3.10 -5.66 -20.05
CA ASN A 15 -4.09 -6.71 -19.83
C ASN A 15 -4.75 -6.64 -18.45
N SER A 16 -3.99 -6.33 -17.41
CA SER A 16 -4.55 -6.11 -16.06
C SER A 16 -5.46 -4.88 -16.03
N LEU A 17 -5.03 -3.75 -16.60
CA LEU A 17 -5.85 -2.53 -16.69
C LEU A 17 -7.16 -2.79 -17.44
N ARG A 18 -7.11 -3.49 -18.57
CA ARG A 18 -8.31 -3.84 -19.34
C ARG A 18 -9.30 -4.68 -18.54
N LYS A 19 -8.81 -5.67 -17.79
CA LYS A 19 -9.65 -6.52 -16.93
C LYS A 19 -10.30 -5.71 -15.81
N SER A 20 -9.52 -4.88 -15.12
CA SER A 20 -10.01 -4.03 -14.03
C SER A 20 -11.02 -3.01 -14.54
N ALA A 21 -10.76 -2.37 -15.67
CA ALA A 21 -11.64 -1.39 -16.29
C ALA A 21 -12.97 -2.01 -16.75
N ALA A 22 -12.94 -3.24 -17.29
CA ALA A 22 -14.15 -3.97 -17.65
C ALA A 22 -15.05 -4.26 -16.44
N HIS A 23 -14.47 -4.53 -15.27
CA HIS A 23 -15.23 -4.82 -14.04
C HIS A 23 -16.00 -3.60 -13.53
N ILE A 24 -15.52 -2.40 -13.84
CA ILE A 24 -16.11 -1.12 -13.42
C ILE A 24 -16.76 -0.35 -14.59
N TRP A 25 -16.93 -0.99 -15.75
CA TRP A 25 -17.52 -0.41 -16.96
C TRP A 25 -16.85 0.89 -17.43
N GLN A 26 -15.53 0.98 -17.30
CA GLN A 26 -14.74 2.12 -17.75
C GLN A 26 -13.76 1.74 -18.86
N LEU A 27 -13.27 2.76 -19.55
CA LEU A 27 -12.16 2.61 -20.50
C LEU A 27 -10.83 2.46 -19.75
N PRO A 28 -9.92 1.60 -20.23
CA PRO A 28 -8.61 1.41 -19.61
C PRO A 28 -7.80 2.69 -19.46
N GLU A 29 -7.92 3.62 -20.42
CA GLU A 29 -7.24 4.92 -20.42
C GLU A 29 -7.76 5.82 -19.31
N PHE A 30 -9.07 5.81 -19.06
CA PHE A 30 -9.69 6.60 -18.00
C PHE A 30 -9.30 6.06 -16.62
N LEU A 31 -9.31 4.73 -16.46
CA LEU A 31 -8.85 4.09 -15.24
C LEU A 31 -7.36 4.37 -14.99
N ALA A 32 -6.52 4.29 -16.03
CA ALA A 32 -5.10 4.60 -15.91
C ALA A 32 -4.85 6.06 -15.50
N ALA A 33 -5.59 7.01 -16.08
CA ALA A 33 -5.49 8.42 -15.71
C ALA A 33 -5.90 8.66 -14.24
N ASN A 34 -6.97 8.01 -13.76
CA ASN A 34 -7.40 8.12 -12.37
C ASN A 34 -6.38 7.52 -11.41
N LEU A 35 -5.84 6.34 -11.72
CA LEU A 35 -4.79 5.71 -10.90
C LEU A 35 -3.53 6.59 -10.85
N LEU A 36 -3.18 7.23 -11.96
CA LEU A 36 -2.05 8.16 -12.00
C LEU A 36 -2.32 9.40 -11.12
N ALA A 37 -3.52 9.98 -11.21
CA ALA A 37 -3.92 11.12 -10.39
C ALA A 37 -3.92 10.78 -8.89
N GLU A 38 -4.46 9.61 -8.51
CA GLU A 38 -4.46 9.13 -7.13
C GLU A 38 -3.04 8.86 -6.62
N ALA A 39 -2.18 8.29 -7.46
CA ALA A 39 -0.78 8.07 -7.11
C ALA A 39 -0.04 9.40 -6.89
N THR A 40 -0.29 10.43 -7.72
CA THR A 40 0.31 11.76 -7.52
C THR A 40 -0.24 12.45 -6.28
N GLU A 41 -1.54 12.37 -6.02
CA GLU A 41 -2.15 12.97 -4.83
C GLU A 41 -1.63 12.33 -3.55
N ARG A 42 -1.45 11.00 -3.55
CA ARG A 42 -0.83 10.27 -2.44
C ARG A 42 0.62 10.66 -2.23
N LEU A 43 1.40 10.86 -3.29
CA LEU A 43 2.79 11.30 -3.15
C LEU A 43 2.87 12.72 -2.60
N ASP A 44 1.99 13.63 -3.03
CA ASP A 44 2.01 15.03 -2.59
C ASP A 44 1.46 15.22 -1.18
N ASN A 45 0.59 14.32 -0.72
CA ASN A 45 -0.10 14.42 0.57
C ASN A 45 0.04 13.16 1.41
N ASP A 46 1.15 12.42 1.31
CA ASP A 46 1.34 11.22 2.12
C ASP A 46 1.41 11.64 3.60
N PRO A 47 0.36 11.41 4.41
CA PRO A 47 0.38 11.81 5.81
C PRO A 47 1.38 10.96 6.60
N LEU A 48 1.88 9.86 6.03
CA LEU A 48 2.90 9.01 6.64
C LEU A 48 4.32 9.40 6.25
N GLU A 49 4.52 10.30 5.27
CA GLU A 49 5.85 10.74 4.84
C GLU A 49 6.61 11.41 6.00
N GLU A 50 5.94 12.26 6.78
CA GLU A 50 6.53 12.87 7.98
C GLU A 50 6.89 11.85 9.08
N PHE A 51 6.33 10.63 9.00
CA PHE A 51 6.60 9.55 9.94
C PHE A 51 7.75 8.63 9.52
N ILE A 52 8.23 8.75 8.27
CA ILE A 52 9.35 7.95 7.77
C ILE A 52 10.61 8.28 8.59
N GLY A 53 11.11 7.31 9.35
CA GLY A 53 12.30 7.45 10.18
C GLY A 53 12.10 8.17 11.52
N THR A 54 10.90 8.70 11.82
CA THR A 54 10.62 9.33 13.12
C THR A 54 10.21 8.32 14.20
N LEU A 55 9.68 7.16 13.79
CA LEU A 55 9.40 6.04 14.69
C LEU A 55 10.72 5.42 15.18
N LYS A 56 11.27 5.97 16.26
CA LYS A 56 12.40 5.40 16.99
C LYS A 56 11.90 4.27 17.90
N GLY A 57 11.80 3.07 17.32
CA GLY A 57 11.53 1.86 18.07
C GLY A 57 12.78 1.36 18.80
N SER A 58 12.64 0.92 20.05
CA SER A 58 13.72 0.26 20.79
C SER A 58 13.98 -1.18 20.30
N ILE A 59 13.19 -1.65 19.32
CA ILE A 59 13.32 -2.94 18.66
C ILE A 59 13.80 -2.67 17.23
N PRO A 60 15.11 -2.80 16.96
CA PRO A 60 15.63 -2.80 15.59
C PRO A 60 14.91 -3.89 14.81
N ASN A 61 14.67 -3.71 13.50
CA ASN A 61 14.03 -4.70 12.60
C ASN A 61 12.54 -5.02 12.82
N TRP A 62 11.82 -4.25 13.65
CA TRP A 62 10.38 -4.45 13.88
C TRP A 62 9.58 -4.56 12.56
N ALA A 63 9.89 -3.72 11.58
CA ALA A 63 9.22 -3.76 10.27
C ALA A 63 9.33 -5.12 9.57
N ASP A 64 10.48 -5.81 9.71
CA ASP A 64 10.75 -7.08 9.04
C ASP A 64 10.19 -8.29 9.79
N HIS A 65 10.07 -8.20 11.12
CA HIS A 65 9.68 -9.33 11.99
C HIS A 65 8.40 -9.06 12.80
N HIS A 66 7.56 -8.13 12.36
CA HIS A 66 6.39 -7.70 13.13
C HIS A 66 5.46 -8.86 13.51
N ASP A 67 5.20 -9.80 12.58
CA ASP A 67 4.38 -10.99 12.80
C ASP A 67 4.90 -11.86 13.96
N GLN A 68 6.22 -12.05 14.02
CA GLN A 68 6.85 -12.85 15.06
C GLN A 68 6.71 -12.18 16.43
N TYR A 69 6.91 -10.86 16.50
CA TYR A 69 6.79 -10.10 17.74
C TYR A 69 5.34 -10.04 18.24
N ILE A 70 4.37 -9.85 17.35
CA ILE A 70 2.95 -9.89 17.68
C ILE A 70 2.57 -11.29 18.18
N GLY A 71 3.00 -12.33 17.47
CA GLY A 71 2.76 -13.72 17.87
C GLY A 71 3.35 -14.06 19.24
N LYS A 72 4.55 -13.55 19.55
CA LYS A 72 5.17 -13.69 20.88
C LYS A 72 4.37 -12.95 21.95
N SER A 73 3.98 -11.70 21.72
CA SER A 73 3.19 -10.91 22.67
C SER A 73 1.87 -11.58 23.02
N LEU A 74 1.17 -12.16 22.04
CA LEU A 74 -0.08 -12.88 22.25
C LEU A 74 0.12 -14.15 23.08
N LYS A 75 1.19 -14.91 22.78
CA LYS A 75 1.55 -16.10 23.56
C LYS A 75 1.87 -15.75 25.02
N ASP A 76 2.65 -14.70 25.23
CA ASP A 76 3.06 -14.27 26.57
C ASP A 76 1.84 -13.77 27.36
N SER A 77 0.94 -13.00 26.73
CA SER A 77 -0.31 -12.53 27.36
C SER A 77 -1.29 -13.66 27.72
N MET A 78 -1.36 -14.71 26.90
CA MET A 78 -2.20 -15.88 27.17
C MET A 78 -1.57 -16.85 28.19
N GLY A 79 -0.25 -16.80 28.37
CA GLY A 79 0.48 -17.54 29.40
C GLY A 79 0.22 -16.98 30.80
N ASP A 80 0.21 -15.64 30.94
CA ASP A 80 -0.02 -14.95 32.22
C ASP A 80 -1.46 -15.07 32.76
N THR A 81 -2.42 -15.52 31.96
CA THR A 81 -3.82 -15.69 32.42
C THR A 81 -4.05 -17.02 33.16
N LYS A 82 -3.04 -17.90 33.28
CA LYS A 82 -3.21 -19.22 33.92
C LYS A 82 -2.72 -19.35 35.34
N ASP A 83 -2.03 -18.35 35.88
CA ASP A 83 -1.53 -18.37 37.26
C ASP A 83 -2.01 -17.12 38.03
N ASN A 84 -3.30 -17.08 38.37
CA ASN A 84 -3.83 -16.26 39.48
C ASN A 84 -5.05 -16.91 40.13
#